data_AF-W6YEI5-F1
#
_entry.id   AF-W6YEI5-F1
#
_cell.length_a   1.000
_cell.length_b   1.000
_cell.length_c   1.000
_cell.angle_alpha   90.00
_cell.angle_beta   90.00
_cell.angle_gamma   90.00
#
_symmetry.space_group_name_H-M   'P 1'
#
loop_
_entity.id
_entity.type
_entity.pdbx_description
1 polymer ?
#
loop_
_entity_poly.entity_id
_entity_poly.type
_entity_poly.pdbx_seq_one_letter_code
_entity_poly.pdbx_strand_id
1 'polypeptide(L)'
;MDDHTIAHPNDSEPSTTDQDHSARQLEQSYRHNSDWEFRSIDDDRRAAAHGFVTPEDLLLVADNSGERHDNIKIVWTGTAGDPGSRSAIVGTASQHLQTMYELRNLLGLPMSFRGKVPSYPANTDIRVKQYWERKHGLQSLVRAVQAQATGQQELSPATPCPRLATQEASDPTVMEAYNAERTQKPSVPAYRLPERTAPLQNHDEATQRQESSSTTVESSAATSHARDIWSHSDLENMAKLPCIDCGDNNGHARDCNIGNLTFKEHLTMLDYRVLADIVEQFDPGPWTTHFNPYREPEPEDPRVQIAGMAEVIRNEDSYKNDPELHDLPDDLMIILWAFKTSDCVEVISL
;
A
#
# COMPACT_ATOMS: atom_id res chain seq x y z
N MET A 1 42.08 11.74 66.19
CA MET A 1 40.72 12.26 66.01
C MET A 1 40.68 12.61 64.55
N ASP A 2 40.40 11.58 63.75
CA ASP A 2 40.63 11.59 62.30
C ASP A 2 39.27 11.37 61.66
N ASP A 3 38.84 12.44 60.99
CA ASP A 3 37.53 12.61 60.39
C ASP A 3 37.60 12.02 58.97
N HIS A 4 36.96 10.86 58.77
CA HIS A 4 36.85 10.23 57.46
C HIS A 4 35.48 10.54 56.85
N THR A 5 35.45 11.56 56.01
CA THR A 5 34.33 11.87 55.13
C THR A 5 34.26 10.83 54.01
N ILE A 6 33.25 9.97 54.06
CA ILE A 6 32.89 9.02 52.98
C ILE A 6 31.98 9.76 52.00
N ALA A 7 32.46 9.98 50.77
CA ALA A 7 31.66 10.47 49.67
C ALA A 7 30.83 9.32 49.06
N HIS A 8 29.53 9.51 48.94
CA HIS A 8 28.63 8.60 48.22
C HIS A 8 28.80 8.79 46.69
N PRO A 9 28.77 7.70 45.90
CA PRO A 9 28.80 7.78 44.45
C PRO A 9 27.46 8.28 43.91
N ASN A 10 27.53 9.23 42.98
CA ASN A 10 26.40 9.77 42.24
C ASN A 10 25.71 8.67 41.41
N ASP A 11 24.43 8.44 41.71
CA ASP A 11 23.48 7.78 40.83
C ASP A 11 23.37 8.59 39.53
N SER A 12 23.98 8.06 38.46
CA SER A 12 23.77 8.54 37.10
C SER A 12 22.68 7.66 36.48
N GLU A 13 21.43 8.12 36.51
CA GLU A 13 20.36 7.52 35.75
C GLU A 13 20.63 7.69 34.24
N PRO A 14 20.64 6.62 33.43
CA PRO A 14 20.68 6.75 31.98
C PRO A 14 19.30 7.18 31.49
N SER A 15 19.20 8.42 31.02
CA SER A 15 18.06 8.93 30.25
C SER A 15 18.05 8.30 28.85
N THR A 16 17.61 7.06 28.75
CA THR A 16 17.37 6.32 27.50
C THR A 16 15.88 6.14 27.27
N THR A 17 15.21 7.16 26.73
CA THR A 17 13.81 7.03 26.28
C THR A 17 13.49 7.65 24.92
N ASP A 18 14.39 8.39 24.28
CA ASP A 18 14.07 9.07 23.00
C ASP A 18 14.65 8.43 21.73
N GLN A 19 15.51 7.42 21.84
CA GLN A 19 16.20 6.83 20.67
C GLN A 19 15.51 5.61 20.06
N ASP A 20 14.60 4.94 20.76
CA ASP A 20 13.90 3.74 20.27
C ASP A 20 12.71 4.03 19.34
N HIS A 21 12.23 5.29 19.30
CA HIS A 21 11.14 5.66 18.39
C HIS A 21 11.57 5.71 16.93
N SER A 22 12.81 6.14 16.64
CA SER A 22 13.33 6.20 15.27
C SER A 22 13.72 4.83 14.71
N ALA A 23 14.08 3.87 15.58
CA ALA A 23 14.38 2.51 15.17
C ALA A 23 13.12 1.73 14.74
N ARG A 24 11.97 1.97 15.41
CA ARG A 24 10.69 1.32 15.05
C ARG A 24 10.04 1.89 13.78
N GLN A 25 10.36 3.13 13.41
CA GLN A 25 9.87 3.73 12.17
C GLN A 25 10.43 3.01 10.92
N LEU A 26 11.57 2.32 11.05
CA LEU A 26 12.22 1.54 9.99
C LEU A 26 11.60 0.15 9.76
N GLU A 27 10.78 -0.35 10.67
CA GLU A 27 10.03 -1.61 10.54
C GLU A 27 8.57 -1.42 10.06
N GLN A 28 8.21 -0.21 9.61
CA GLN A 28 6.90 0.04 8.98
C GLN A 28 6.73 -0.65 7.61
N SER A 29 7.77 -1.32 7.09
CA SER A 29 7.69 -2.16 5.89
C SER A 29 6.91 -3.46 6.09
N TYR A 30 6.49 -3.79 7.32
CA TYR A 30 5.60 -4.92 7.62
C TYR A 30 4.11 -4.56 7.55
N ARG A 31 3.72 -3.43 6.94
CA ARG A 31 2.31 -3.10 6.59
C ARG A 31 1.75 -4.02 5.49
N HIS A 32 1.99 -5.31 5.59
CA HIS A 32 1.35 -6.32 4.76
C HIS A 32 -0.10 -6.50 5.24
N ASN A 33 -1.02 -5.86 4.52
CA ASN A 33 -2.43 -6.23 4.44
C ASN A 33 -3.25 -6.19 5.74
N SER A 34 -2.73 -5.59 6.82
CA SER A 34 -3.52 -5.31 8.00
C SER A 34 -4.45 -4.14 7.72
N ASP A 35 -5.76 -4.40 7.60
CA ASP A 35 -6.80 -3.35 7.48
C ASP A 35 -6.94 -2.49 8.76
N TRP A 36 -6.07 -2.69 9.76
CA TRP A 36 -6.09 -2.01 11.04
C TRP A 36 -4.89 -1.12 11.26
N GLU A 37 -5.15 0.09 11.76
CA GLU A 37 -4.11 1.04 12.15
C GLU A 37 -4.45 1.71 13.47
N PHE A 38 -3.44 2.10 14.25
CA PHE A 38 -3.66 3.03 15.35
C PHE A 38 -4.04 4.40 14.79
N ARG A 39 -5.04 5.06 15.39
CA ARG A 39 -5.55 6.35 14.88
C ARG A 39 -4.51 7.46 14.93
N SER A 40 -3.64 7.44 15.93
CA SER A 40 -2.63 8.47 16.17
C SER A 40 -1.36 7.88 16.79
N ILE A 41 -0.27 8.63 16.72
CA ILE A 41 1.00 8.27 17.39
C ILE A 41 0.79 8.15 18.90
N ASP A 42 -0.10 8.95 19.49
CA ASP A 42 -0.41 8.86 20.91
C ASP A 42 -1.19 7.58 21.26
N ASP A 43 -2.07 7.11 20.36
CA ASP A 43 -2.76 5.82 20.51
C ASP A 43 -1.76 4.66 20.43
N ASP A 44 -0.81 4.73 19.51
CA ASP A 44 0.29 3.76 19.36
C ASP A 44 1.18 3.72 20.62
N ARG A 45 1.60 4.88 21.14
CA ARG A 45 2.35 4.96 22.42
C ARG A 45 1.59 4.38 23.60
N ARG A 46 0.28 4.66 23.71
CA ARG A 46 -0.58 4.07 24.74
C ARG A 46 -0.66 2.55 24.57
N ALA A 47 -0.83 2.06 23.36
CA ALA A 47 -0.86 0.63 23.07
C ALA A 47 0.45 -0.06 23.46
N ALA A 48 1.59 0.53 23.09
CA ALA A 48 2.92 0.06 23.47
C ALA A 48 3.14 0.03 24.99
N ALA A 49 2.64 1.03 25.72
CA ALA A 49 2.69 1.05 27.19
C ALA A 49 1.89 -0.09 27.84
N HIS A 50 0.88 -0.62 27.15
CA HIS A 50 0.13 -1.82 27.54
C HIS A 50 0.71 -3.12 26.96
N GLY A 51 1.85 -3.07 26.25
CA GLY A 51 2.51 -4.23 25.66
C GLY A 51 1.94 -4.67 24.31
N PHE A 52 1.07 -3.88 23.68
CA PHE A 52 0.55 -4.17 22.35
C PHE A 52 1.49 -3.61 21.28
N VAL A 53 1.80 -4.44 20.27
CA VAL A 53 2.63 -4.03 19.13
C VAL A 53 1.75 -3.65 17.94
N THR A 54 0.60 -4.31 17.79
CA THR A 54 -0.34 -4.08 16.68
C THR A 54 -1.77 -3.86 17.17
N PRO A 55 -2.62 -3.16 16.39
CA PRO A 55 -4.05 -3.09 16.65
C PRO A 55 -4.74 -4.46 16.73
N GLU A 56 -4.24 -5.44 15.97
CA GLU A 56 -4.70 -6.81 15.96
C GLU A 56 -4.47 -7.51 17.30
N ASP A 57 -3.28 -7.34 17.89
CA ASP A 57 -2.97 -7.86 19.23
C ASP A 57 -3.94 -7.26 20.27
N LEU A 58 -4.18 -5.95 20.17
CA LEU A 58 -5.13 -5.25 21.03
C LEU A 58 -6.55 -5.83 20.89
N LEU A 59 -7.02 -6.10 19.66
CA LEU A 59 -8.33 -6.71 19.41
C LEU A 59 -8.42 -8.14 19.94
N LEU A 60 -7.38 -8.96 19.74
CA LEU A 60 -7.31 -10.33 20.25
C LEU A 60 -7.36 -10.37 21.78
N VAL A 61 -6.61 -9.48 22.44
CA VAL A 61 -6.60 -9.42 23.91
C VAL A 61 -7.92 -8.86 24.44
N ALA A 62 -8.49 -7.82 23.82
CA ALA A 62 -9.79 -7.28 24.21
C ALA A 62 -10.91 -8.34 24.10
N ASP A 63 -10.88 -9.19 23.06
CA ASP A 63 -11.85 -10.27 22.86
C ASP A 63 -11.78 -11.35 23.95
N ASN A 64 -10.55 -11.70 24.38
CA ASN A 64 -10.32 -12.80 25.32
C ASN A 64 -10.38 -12.37 26.79
N SER A 65 -9.98 -11.14 27.12
CA SER A 65 -9.82 -10.66 28.51
C SER A 65 -11.05 -9.92 29.04
N GLY A 66 -11.87 -9.35 28.16
CA GLY A 66 -12.93 -8.41 28.55
C GLY A 66 -12.44 -7.02 28.98
N GLU A 67 -11.12 -6.76 28.94
CA GLU A 67 -10.57 -5.42 29.11
C GLU A 67 -10.92 -4.55 27.91
N ARG A 68 -11.38 -3.32 28.16
CA ARG A 68 -12.00 -2.50 27.11
C ARG A 68 -11.02 -1.59 26.34
N HIS A 69 -9.90 -1.24 26.97
CA HIS A 69 -8.87 -0.33 26.42
C HIS A 69 -9.48 0.93 25.77
N ASP A 70 -10.49 1.55 26.40
CA ASP A 70 -11.30 2.62 25.81
C ASP A 70 -10.53 3.93 25.52
N ASN A 71 -9.29 4.02 26.01
CA ASN A 71 -8.35 5.13 25.77
C ASN A 71 -7.50 4.97 24.49
N ILE A 72 -7.55 3.81 23.83
CA ILE A 72 -6.82 3.55 22.58
C ILE A 72 -7.82 3.48 21.43
N LYS A 73 -7.63 4.34 20.43
CA LYS A 73 -8.44 4.36 19.20
C LYS A 73 -7.69 3.70 18.06
N ILE A 74 -8.39 2.81 17.38
CA ILE A 74 -7.94 2.14 16.17
C ILE A 74 -8.84 2.53 15.01
N VAL A 75 -8.35 2.30 13.81
CA VAL A 75 -8.98 2.63 12.55
C VAL A 75 -9.01 1.38 11.71
N TRP A 76 -10.20 1.02 11.21
CA TRP A 76 -10.35 0.03 10.17
C TRP A 76 -10.50 0.73 8.83
N THR A 77 -9.56 0.53 7.92
CA THR A 77 -9.55 1.16 6.58
C THR A 77 -10.29 0.32 5.55
N GLY A 78 -10.40 -0.98 5.78
CA GLY A 78 -11.07 -1.93 4.90
C GLY A 78 -10.39 -2.09 3.54
N THR A 79 -10.72 -3.17 2.86
CA THR A 79 -10.15 -3.44 1.53
C THR A 79 -10.71 -2.44 0.50
N ALA A 80 -9.82 -1.83 -0.27
CA ALA A 80 -10.18 -0.91 -1.35
C ALA A 80 -11.19 -1.58 -2.31
N GLY A 81 -12.34 -0.95 -2.51
CA GLY A 81 -13.38 -1.44 -3.43
C GLY A 81 -14.64 -2.01 -2.77
N ASP A 82 -14.67 -2.20 -1.44
CA ASP A 82 -15.91 -2.62 -0.78
C ASP A 82 -16.91 -1.42 -0.71
N PRO A 83 -18.11 -1.51 -1.33
CA PRO A 83 -19.06 -0.39 -1.49
C PRO A 83 -19.58 0.26 -0.20
N GLY A 84 -19.23 -0.25 0.98
CA GLY A 84 -19.55 0.29 2.30
C GLY A 84 -18.35 0.92 3.02
N SER A 85 -17.13 0.68 2.55
CA SER A 85 -15.88 1.09 3.20
C SER A 85 -15.42 2.49 2.80
N ARG A 86 -16.33 3.34 2.31
CA ARG A 86 -15.99 4.70 1.86
C ARG A 86 -15.47 5.61 2.98
N SER A 87 -15.50 5.17 4.22
CA SER A 87 -14.96 5.91 5.34
C SER A 87 -14.32 4.94 6.31
N ALA A 88 -13.08 5.27 6.69
CA ALA A 88 -12.40 4.54 7.73
C ALA A 88 -13.25 4.54 9.01
N ILE A 89 -13.47 3.35 9.58
CA ILE A 89 -14.26 3.20 10.79
C ILE A 89 -13.33 3.43 11.96
N VAL A 90 -13.60 4.46 12.75
CA VAL A 90 -12.76 4.85 13.88
C VAL A 90 -13.47 4.55 15.19
N GLY A 91 -12.83 3.82 16.07
CA GLY A 91 -13.40 3.44 17.36
C GLY A 91 -12.36 2.87 18.33
N THR A 92 -12.82 2.55 19.53
CA THR A 92 -12.04 1.74 20.48
C THR A 92 -12.15 0.25 20.13
N ALA A 93 -11.24 -0.58 20.64
CA ALA A 93 -11.31 -2.03 20.45
C ALA A 93 -12.69 -2.61 20.87
N SER A 94 -13.21 -2.16 22.01
CA SER A 94 -14.54 -2.52 22.52
C SER A 94 -15.68 -2.15 21.55
N GLN A 95 -15.63 -0.95 20.96
CA GLN A 95 -16.63 -0.49 19.99
C GLN A 95 -16.59 -1.27 18.67
N HIS A 96 -15.37 -1.58 18.21
CA HIS A 96 -15.16 -2.40 17.01
C HIS A 96 -15.69 -3.82 17.22
N LEU A 97 -15.30 -4.49 18.30
CA LEU A 97 -15.78 -5.83 18.66
C LEU A 97 -17.31 -5.88 18.79
N GLN A 98 -17.91 -4.92 19.51
CA GLN A 98 -19.36 -4.82 19.64
C GLN A 98 -20.05 -4.73 18.26
N THR A 99 -19.52 -3.90 17.37
CA THR A 99 -20.06 -3.75 16.03
C THR A 99 -19.91 -5.03 15.21
N MET A 100 -18.75 -5.70 15.29
CA MET A 100 -18.55 -6.97 14.60
C MET A 100 -19.51 -8.05 15.12
N TYR A 101 -19.75 -8.10 16.43
CA TYR A 101 -20.71 -9.03 17.02
C TYR A 101 -22.14 -8.80 16.54
N GLU A 102 -22.58 -7.55 16.46
CA GLU A 102 -23.88 -7.20 15.89
C GLU A 102 -24.01 -7.65 14.42
N LEU A 103 -22.98 -7.41 13.61
CA LEU A 103 -22.94 -7.82 12.21
C LEU A 103 -22.92 -9.34 12.06
N ARG A 104 -22.14 -10.05 12.87
CA ARG A 104 -22.09 -11.52 12.86
C ARG A 104 -23.43 -12.12 13.26
N ASN A 105 -24.08 -11.58 14.29
CA ASN A 105 -25.42 -11.96 14.68
C ASN A 105 -26.45 -11.72 13.56
N LEU A 106 -26.38 -10.57 12.89
CA LEU A 106 -27.24 -10.25 11.73
C LEU A 106 -27.07 -11.24 10.56
N LEU A 107 -25.86 -11.72 10.35
CA LEU A 107 -25.50 -12.65 9.29
C LEU A 107 -25.71 -14.13 9.66
N GLY A 108 -25.93 -14.45 10.94
CA GLY A 108 -26.00 -15.83 11.43
C GLY A 108 -24.62 -16.50 11.52
N LEU A 109 -23.55 -15.72 11.67
CA LEU A 109 -22.18 -16.23 11.83
C LEU A 109 -21.88 -16.56 13.31
N PRO A 110 -20.93 -17.48 13.59
CA PRO A 110 -20.57 -17.84 14.96
C PRO A 110 -20.07 -16.63 15.76
N MET A 111 -20.50 -16.44 17.01
CA MET A 111 -20.12 -15.29 17.84
C MET A 111 -18.71 -15.37 18.46
N SER A 112 -17.81 -16.18 17.91
CA SER A 112 -16.46 -16.33 18.45
C SER A 112 -15.42 -16.23 17.35
N PHE A 113 -14.32 -15.53 17.64
CA PHE A 113 -13.19 -15.38 16.73
C PHE A 113 -12.08 -16.42 16.98
N ARG A 114 -12.15 -17.20 18.08
CA ARG A 114 -11.17 -18.22 18.54
C ARG A 114 -9.85 -18.25 17.78
N GLY A 115 -8.89 -17.44 18.25
CA GLY A 115 -7.51 -17.43 17.74
C GLY A 115 -7.33 -16.76 16.37
N LYS A 116 -8.37 -16.09 15.86
CA LYS A 116 -8.29 -15.27 14.65
C LYS A 116 -8.48 -13.81 15.01
N VAL A 117 -7.77 -12.94 14.29
CA VAL A 117 -7.96 -11.50 14.38
C VAL A 117 -9.40 -11.17 14.02
N PRO A 118 -10.14 -10.45 14.90
CA PRO A 118 -11.47 -9.99 14.59
C PRO A 118 -11.48 -9.08 13.34
N SER A 119 -12.34 -9.43 12.38
CA SER A 119 -12.51 -8.66 11.15
C SER A 119 -13.98 -8.40 10.85
N TYR A 120 -14.24 -7.27 10.19
CA TYR A 120 -15.57 -6.95 9.69
C TYR A 120 -15.98 -7.95 8.59
N PRO A 121 -17.22 -8.47 8.62
CA PRO A 121 -17.74 -9.26 7.50
C PRO A 121 -17.74 -8.44 6.20
N ALA A 122 -17.38 -9.07 5.09
CA ALA A 122 -17.41 -8.43 3.77
C ALA A 122 -18.80 -7.86 3.46
N ASN A 123 -18.86 -6.64 2.91
CA ASN A 123 -20.11 -5.92 2.71
C ASN A 123 -20.81 -6.24 1.36
N THR A 124 -20.68 -7.50 0.92
CA THR A 124 -21.45 -8.03 -0.22
C THR A 124 -22.91 -8.35 0.14
N ASP A 125 -23.22 -8.57 1.43
CA ASP A 125 -24.57 -8.87 1.90
C ASP A 125 -25.42 -7.60 2.08
N ILE A 126 -26.62 -7.59 1.48
CA ILE A 126 -27.57 -6.48 1.55
C ILE A 126 -27.93 -6.08 3.00
N ARG A 127 -27.91 -7.03 3.95
CA ARG A 127 -28.20 -6.78 5.36
C ARG A 127 -27.11 -5.92 6.01
N VAL A 128 -25.84 -6.14 5.65
CA VAL A 128 -24.70 -5.36 6.15
C VAL A 128 -24.79 -3.93 5.63
N LYS A 129 -25.13 -3.76 4.35
CA LYS A 129 -25.38 -2.44 3.75
C LYS A 129 -26.50 -1.69 4.49
N GLN A 130 -27.64 -2.32 4.72
CA GLN A 130 -28.76 -1.73 5.46
C GLN A 130 -28.40 -1.39 6.92
N TYR A 131 -27.57 -2.22 7.57
CA TYR A 131 -27.06 -1.95 8.91
C TYR A 131 -26.23 -0.66 8.93
N TRP A 132 -25.30 -0.51 7.99
CA TRP A 132 -24.46 0.68 7.89
C TRP A 132 -25.26 1.94 7.50
N GLU A 133 -26.19 1.83 6.55
CA GLU A 133 -27.10 2.93 6.19
C GLU A 133 -27.90 3.42 7.40
N ARG A 134 -28.40 2.50 8.23
CA ARG A 134 -29.10 2.85 9.48
C ARG A 134 -28.15 3.49 10.49
N LYS A 135 -26.96 2.91 10.70
CA LYS A 135 -25.99 3.38 11.70
C LYS A 135 -25.42 4.77 11.35
N HIS A 136 -25.07 4.99 10.09
CA HIS A 136 -24.55 6.28 9.61
C HIS A 136 -25.66 7.31 9.38
N GLY A 137 -26.85 6.90 8.94
CA GLY A 137 -28.00 7.80 8.83
C GLY A 137 -28.36 8.43 10.18
N LEU A 138 -28.30 7.64 11.26
CA LEU A 138 -28.49 8.14 12.62
C LEU A 138 -27.36 9.08 13.07
N GLN A 139 -26.09 8.78 12.77
CA GLN A 139 -24.98 9.68 13.11
C GLN A 139 -25.06 11.02 12.38
N SER A 140 -25.46 11.01 11.11
CA SER A 140 -25.66 12.24 10.34
C SER A 140 -26.75 13.12 10.96
N LEU A 141 -27.86 12.53 11.40
CA LEU A 141 -28.94 13.24 12.07
C LEU A 141 -28.48 13.84 13.42
N VAL A 142 -27.77 13.08 14.24
CA VAL A 142 -27.24 13.56 15.53
C VAL A 142 -26.30 14.75 15.31
N ARG A 143 -25.39 14.66 14.33
CA ARG A 143 -24.47 15.75 14.00
C ARG A 143 -25.22 17.00 13.51
N ALA A 144 -26.28 16.83 12.72
CA ALA A 144 -27.13 17.94 12.28
C ALA A 144 -27.86 18.63 13.43
N VAL A 145 -28.42 17.87 14.37
CA VAL A 145 -29.10 18.42 15.57
C VAL A 145 -28.11 19.15 16.47
N GLN A 146 -26.91 18.59 16.67
CA GLN A 146 -25.88 19.22 17.50
C GLN A 146 -25.32 20.51 16.88
N ALA A 147 -25.18 20.56 15.55
CA ALA A 147 -24.82 21.77 14.83
C ALA A 147 -25.88 22.87 14.98
N GLN A 148 -27.17 22.52 14.94
CA GLN A 148 -28.26 23.47 15.16
C GLN A 148 -28.32 24.00 16.60
N ALA A 149 -28.07 23.15 17.60
CA ALA A 149 -28.05 23.56 19.00
C ALA A 149 -26.91 24.54 19.32
N THR A 150 -25.75 24.38 18.68
CA THR A 150 -24.58 25.24 18.90
C THR A 150 -24.75 26.60 18.19
N GLY A 151 -25.46 26.64 17.06
CA GLY A 151 -25.70 27.86 16.29
C GLY A 151 -26.77 28.81 16.87
N GLN A 152 -27.54 28.41 17.89
CA GLN A 152 -28.57 29.27 18.50
C GLN A 152 -28.12 30.01 19.77
N GLN A 153 -26.88 29.84 20.23
CA GLN A 153 -26.40 30.51 21.46
C GLN A 153 -25.70 31.86 21.23
N GLU A 154 -25.66 32.35 19.99
CA GLU A 154 -24.97 33.60 19.64
C GLU A 154 -25.94 34.63 19.04
N LEU A 155 -26.99 35.01 19.77
CA LEU A 155 -27.72 36.28 19.56
C LEU A 155 -28.65 36.58 20.75
N SER A 156 -28.12 37.33 21.72
CA SER A 156 -28.91 38.26 22.54
C SER A 156 -28.04 39.47 22.86
N PRO A 157 -28.25 40.62 22.19
CA PRO A 157 -27.59 41.86 22.54
C PRO A 157 -28.26 42.42 23.80
N ALA A 158 -27.48 42.55 24.87
CA ALA A 158 -27.87 43.32 26.03
C ALA A 158 -28.03 44.80 25.63
N THR A 159 -29.20 45.33 25.96
CA THR A 159 -29.66 46.70 25.82
C THR A 159 -28.62 47.74 26.32
N PRO A 160 -28.24 48.75 25.51
CA PRO A 160 -27.50 49.91 26.00
C PRO A 160 -28.48 50.95 26.59
N CYS A 161 -28.27 51.33 27.85
CA CYS A 161 -28.92 52.51 28.45
C CYS A 161 -28.13 53.80 28.13
N PRO A 162 -28.78 54.98 28.12
CA PRO A 162 -28.24 56.20 27.52
C PRO A 162 -27.63 57.16 28.54
N ARG A 163 -26.45 57.77 28.23
CA ARG A 163 -26.13 59.12 28.74
C ARG A 163 -24.95 59.82 28.02
N LEU A 164 -25.33 60.81 27.20
CA LEU A 164 -24.80 62.17 27.05
C LEU A 164 -23.31 62.50 26.81
N ALA A 165 -23.13 63.26 25.71
CA ALA A 165 -22.20 64.38 25.48
C ALA A 165 -20.78 63.97 24.99
N THR A 166 -20.18 64.48 23.90
CA THR A 166 -20.27 65.77 23.19
C THR A 166 -19.53 65.63 21.83
N GLN A 167 -20.10 66.18 20.74
CA GLN A 167 -19.49 66.95 19.61
C GLN A 167 -18.02 66.65 19.18
N GLU A 168 -17.63 66.49 17.92
CA GLU A 168 -17.86 67.31 16.71
C GLU A 168 -17.59 66.45 15.43
N ALA A 169 -18.40 66.60 14.37
CA ALA A 169 -18.06 67.18 13.05
C ALA A 169 -16.93 66.44 12.28
N SER A 170 -17.03 66.00 11.02
CA SER A 170 -17.83 66.46 9.88
C SER A 170 -17.92 65.36 8.81
N ASP A 171 -19.02 65.43 8.08
CA ASP A 171 -19.45 64.73 6.85
C ASP A 171 -18.70 65.28 5.59
N PRO A 172 -19.04 64.91 4.32
CA PRO A 172 -19.40 63.60 3.72
C PRO A 172 -18.71 63.36 2.33
N THR A 173 -19.14 62.29 1.62
CA THR A 173 -19.51 62.28 0.17
C THR A 173 -18.61 61.38 -0.74
N VAL A 174 -19.03 60.13 -1.06
CA VAL A 174 -19.68 59.65 -2.35
C VAL A 174 -18.63 59.39 -3.45
N MET A 175 -18.58 58.30 -4.25
CA MET A 175 -19.55 57.36 -4.83
C MET A 175 -18.80 56.09 -5.34
N GLU A 176 -19.52 54.95 -5.42
CA GLU A 176 -19.61 53.92 -6.50
C GLU A 176 -18.53 53.84 -7.62
N ALA A 177 -18.22 52.72 -8.27
CA ALA A 177 -18.70 51.33 -8.35
C ALA A 177 -17.74 50.52 -9.25
N TYR A 178 -18.10 49.25 -9.46
CA TYR A 178 -17.65 48.29 -10.49
C TYR A 178 -16.54 47.29 -10.11
N ASN A 179 -17.02 46.15 -9.61
CA ASN A 179 -16.40 44.84 -9.75
C ASN A 179 -16.40 44.39 -11.23
N ALA A 180 -15.26 43.92 -11.70
CA ALA A 180 -15.15 43.08 -12.88
C ALA A 180 -14.47 41.76 -12.49
N GLU A 181 -15.27 40.70 -12.40
CA GLU A 181 -14.82 39.32 -12.29
C GLU A 181 -13.98 38.96 -13.53
N ARG A 182 -12.71 38.61 -13.30
CA ARG A 182 -11.85 38.01 -14.32
C ARG A 182 -11.48 36.60 -13.87
N THR A 183 -12.14 35.64 -14.48
CA THR A 183 -11.85 34.21 -14.42
C THR A 183 -10.39 33.95 -14.81
N GLN A 184 -9.55 33.65 -13.82
CA GLN A 184 -8.23 33.07 -14.05
C GLN A 184 -8.34 31.54 -13.95
N LYS A 185 -7.94 30.88 -15.04
CA LYS A 185 -7.80 29.44 -15.19
C LYS A 185 -6.62 28.98 -14.30
N PRO A 186 -6.77 27.97 -13.43
CA PRO A 186 -5.64 27.51 -12.63
C PRO A 186 -4.62 26.82 -13.52
N SER A 187 -3.41 27.40 -13.60
CA SER A 187 -2.22 26.77 -14.15
C SER A 187 -1.77 25.65 -13.20
N VAL A 188 -1.62 24.44 -13.73
CA VAL A 188 -1.05 23.29 -13.03
C VAL A 188 0.38 23.62 -12.58
N PRO A 189 0.77 23.37 -11.32
CA PRO A 189 2.13 23.61 -10.87
C PRO A 189 3.08 22.59 -11.54
N ALA A 190 4.02 23.10 -12.34
CA ALA A 190 5.19 22.32 -12.76
C ALA A 190 6.07 22.09 -11.52
N TYR A 191 6.25 20.83 -11.12
CA TYR A 191 7.19 20.45 -10.08
C TYR A 191 8.61 20.73 -10.57
N ARG A 192 9.25 21.79 -10.06
CA ARG A 192 10.71 21.96 -10.15
C ARG A 192 11.35 21.18 -9.01
N LEU A 193 12.15 20.18 -9.35
CA LEU A 193 13.07 19.54 -8.41
C LEU A 193 14.05 20.58 -7.83
N PRO A 194 14.41 20.53 -6.53
CA PRO A 194 15.40 21.42 -5.97
C PRO A 194 16.81 21.00 -6.42
N GLU A 195 17.48 21.84 -7.20
CA GLU A 195 18.94 21.76 -7.37
C GLU A 195 19.61 22.12 -6.05
N ARG A 196 20.32 21.16 -5.44
CA ARG A 196 21.16 21.42 -4.27
C ARG A 196 22.62 21.22 -4.62
N THR A 197 23.31 22.35 -4.81
CA THR A 197 24.76 22.45 -4.90
C THR A 197 25.35 22.45 -3.49
N ALA A 198 26.20 21.48 -3.16
CA ALA A 198 27.14 21.56 -2.04
C ALA A 198 28.34 20.62 -2.26
N PRO A 199 29.54 20.94 -1.71
CA PRO A 199 30.81 20.48 -2.25
C PRO A 199 31.32 19.20 -1.61
N LEU A 200 32.07 18.43 -2.43
CA LEU A 200 32.85 17.25 -2.04
C LEU A 200 33.79 17.56 -0.86
N GLN A 201 33.69 16.77 0.21
CA GLN A 201 34.82 16.48 1.09
C GLN A 201 35.14 14.99 0.95
N ASN A 202 36.33 14.73 0.41
CA ASN A 202 36.95 13.42 0.33
C ASN A 202 37.38 12.97 1.73
N HIS A 203 37.05 11.74 2.09
CA HIS A 203 37.81 10.97 3.07
C HIS A 203 38.06 9.57 2.52
N ASP A 204 39.34 9.30 2.29
CA ASP A 204 39.93 8.01 1.97
C ASP A 204 40.07 7.12 3.23
N GLU A 205 40.21 5.82 2.93
CA GLU A 205 40.87 4.77 3.73
C GLU A 205 40.16 4.19 4.98
N ALA A 206 39.80 2.90 4.93
CA ALA A 206 40.73 1.83 5.34
C ALA A 206 40.11 0.43 5.16
N THR A 207 40.91 -0.46 4.59
CA THR A 207 40.66 -1.87 4.32
C THR A 207 40.78 -2.70 5.61
N GLN A 208 39.89 -3.68 5.85
CA GLN A 208 40.26 -4.84 6.67
C GLN A 208 39.63 -6.14 6.17
N ARG A 209 40.50 -7.00 5.63
CA ARG A 209 40.29 -8.42 5.34
C ARG A 209 39.99 -9.17 6.63
N GLN A 210 39.02 -10.07 6.60
CA GLN A 210 39.10 -11.30 7.38
C GLN A 210 38.52 -12.47 6.58
N GLU A 211 39.43 -13.40 6.25
CA GLU A 211 39.18 -14.68 5.62
C GLU A 211 38.52 -15.62 6.64
N SER A 212 37.48 -16.33 6.25
CA SER A 212 37.03 -17.55 6.93
C SER A 212 36.37 -18.47 5.92
N SER A 213 37.13 -19.48 5.53
CA SER A 213 36.71 -20.61 4.70
C SER A 213 35.79 -21.53 5.50
N SER A 214 34.68 -21.99 4.90
CA SER A 214 34.12 -23.31 5.18
C SER A 214 33.19 -23.79 4.06
N THR A 215 33.73 -24.75 3.32
CA THR A 215 33.13 -26.03 2.92
C THR A 215 31.87 -26.03 2.05
N THR A 216 32.16 -26.23 0.77
CA THR A 216 31.32 -26.58 -0.37
C THR A 216 30.51 -27.87 -0.14
N VAL A 217 29.21 -27.81 -0.40
CA VAL A 217 28.41 -28.98 -0.83
C VAL A 217 27.76 -28.58 -2.15
N GLU A 218 28.27 -29.14 -3.24
CA GLU A 218 27.75 -28.94 -4.59
C GLU A 218 26.40 -29.67 -4.71
N SER A 219 25.33 -28.91 -4.94
CA SER A 219 24.10 -29.42 -5.55
C SER A 219 23.88 -28.67 -6.85
N SER A 220 24.21 -29.33 -7.94
CA SER A 220 24.08 -28.87 -9.32
C SER A 220 22.60 -28.90 -9.73
N ALA A 221 21.89 -27.81 -9.47
CA ALA A 221 20.67 -27.45 -10.19
C ALA A 221 21.03 -26.26 -11.10
N ALA A 222 21.44 -26.56 -12.33
CA ALA A 222 21.73 -25.55 -13.34
C ALA A 222 20.41 -25.03 -13.93
N THR A 223 19.75 -24.13 -13.21
CA THR A 223 18.78 -23.21 -13.81
C THR A 223 19.59 -22.09 -14.45
N SER A 224 19.60 -22.02 -15.78
CA SER A 224 20.23 -20.93 -16.52
C SER A 224 19.45 -19.64 -16.26
N HIS A 225 19.77 -18.94 -15.18
CA HIS A 225 19.40 -17.54 -15.05
C HIS A 225 20.19 -16.78 -16.12
N ALA A 226 19.54 -16.55 -17.27
CA ALA A 226 19.98 -15.56 -18.23
C ALA A 226 20.15 -14.25 -17.47
N ARG A 227 21.40 -13.85 -17.25
CA ARG A 227 21.70 -12.49 -16.84
C ARG A 227 21.41 -11.64 -18.07
N ASP A 228 20.19 -11.11 -18.15
CA ASP A 228 19.83 -10.10 -19.12
C ASP A 228 20.60 -8.81 -18.76
N ILE A 229 21.88 -8.80 -19.10
CA ILE A 229 22.70 -7.60 -19.13
C ILE A 229 22.38 -6.95 -20.46
N TRP A 230 21.50 -5.97 -20.42
CA TRP A 230 21.16 -5.19 -21.61
C TRP A 230 22.42 -4.49 -22.07
N SER A 231 22.79 -4.70 -23.33
CA SER A 231 23.98 -4.08 -23.89
C SER A 231 23.71 -2.58 -24.11
N HIS A 232 24.77 -1.77 -24.17
CA HIS A 232 24.65 -0.35 -24.52
C HIS A 232 23.93 -0.16 -25.87
N SER A 233 24.10 -1.11 -26.79
CA SER A 233 23.39 -1.11 -28.08
C SER A 233 21.88 -1.29 -27.92
N ASP A 234 21.42 -2.02 -26.90
CA ASP A 234 19.98 -2.24 -26.68
C ASP A 234 19.32 -0.97 -26.14
N LEU A 235 20.02 -0.24 -25.26
CA LEU A 235 19.59 1.07 -24.76
C LEU A 235 19.55 2.13 -25.88
N GLU A 236 20.56 2.15 -26.76
CA GLU A 236 20.54 3.02 -27.95
C GLU A 236 19.39 2.68 -28.91
N ASN A 237 18.98 1.42 -28.99
CA ASN A 237 17.86 1.00 -29.81
C ASN A 237 16.51 1.34 -29.17
N MET A 238 16.40 1.34 -27.84
CA MET A 238 15.21 1.84 -27.15
C MET A 238 14.98 3.33 -27.37
N ALA A 239 16.06 4.12 -27.45
CA ALA A 239 15.98 5.53 -27.77
C ALA A 239 15.46 5.82 -29.20
N LYS A 240 15.34 4.80 -30.07
CA LYS A 240 14.80 4.90 -31.44
C LYS A 240 13.33 4.44 -31.53
N LEU A 241 12.73 4.01 -30.42
CA LEU A 241 11.32 3.62 -30.42
C LEU A 241 10.43 4.86 -30.65
N PRO A 242 9.38 4.74 -31.47
CA PRO A 242 8.46 5.85 -31.71
C PRO A 242 7.79 6.26 -30.40
N CYS A 243 7.84 7.55 -30.11
CA CYS A 243 7.36 8.07 -28.84
C CYS A 243 5.91 8.54 -28.93
N ILE A 244 5.03 8.02 -28.07
CA ILE A 244 3.63 8.46 -28.01
C ILE A 244 3.53 9.91 -27.48
N ASP A 245 4.41 10.31 -26.58
CA ASP A 245 4.35 11.65 -25.95
C ASP A 245 4.79 12.77 -26.88
N CYS A 246 5.83 12.56 -27.70
CA CYS A 246 6.35 13.59 -28.60
C CYS A 246 6.08 13.35 -30.09
N GLY A 247 5.55 12.18 -30.47
CA GLY A 247 5.15 11.84 -31.84
C GLY A 247 6.30 11.70 -32.84
N ASP A 248 7.55 11.66 -32.37
CA ASP A 248 8.73 11.52 -33.22
C ASP A 248 9.07 10.02 -33.42
N ASN A 249 9.42 9.68 -34.66
CA ASN A 249 9.71 8.31 -35.11
C ASN A 249 11.21 7.99 -35.10
N ASN A 250 12.07 9.00 -34.89
CA ASN A 250 13.53 8.85 -34.93
C ASN A 250 14.19 9.09 -33.57
N GLY A 251 13.39 9.18 -32.50
CA GLY A 251 13.85 9.28 -31.12
C GLY A 251 13.15 10.37 -30.34
N HIS A 252 13.63 10.67 -29.14
CA HIS A 252 12.99 11.59 -28.23
C HIS A 252 13.60 12.99 -28.30
N ALA A 253 12.76 14.02 -28.50
CA ALA A 253 13.19 15.41 -28.38
C ALA A 253 13.65 15.72 -26.93
N ARG A 254 14.52 16.72 -26.75
CA ARG A 254 15.05 17.07 -25.41
C ARG A 254 14.00 17.53 -24.41
N ASP A 255 12.84 17.96 -24.90
CA ASP A 255 11.67 18.35 -24.13
C ASP A 255 10.65 17.21 -23.93
N CYS A 256 10.93 16.02 -24.46
CA CYS A 256 10.13 14.82 -24.21
C CYS A 256 10.48 14.23 -22.83
N ASN A 257 9.46 13.77 -22.09
CA ASN A 257 9.64 13.14 -20.78
C ASN A 257 10.58 11.93 -20.82
N ILE A 258 10.53 11.15 -21.91
CA ILE A 258 11.39 9.99 -22.13
C ILE A 258 12.80 10.43 -22.56
N GLY A 259 12.91 11.48 -23.38
CA GLY A 259 14.19 12.00 -23.85
C GLY A 259 15.04 12.66 -22.76
N ASN A 260 14.41 13.05 -21.65
CA ASN A 260 15.10 13.59 -20.48
C ASN A 260 15.50 12.51 -19.46
N LEU A 261 15.24 11.22 -19.74
CA LEU A 261 15.73 10.13 -18.91
C LEU A 261 17.24 10.01 -19.08
N THR A 262 17.97 10.32 -18.01
CA THR A 262 19.41 10.10 -17.95
C THR A 262 19.66 8.74 -17.30
N PHE A 263 20.07 7.75 -18.09
CA PHE A 263 20.50 6.46 -17.57
C PHE A 263 21.84 6.66 -16.85
N LYS A 264 21.86 6.42 -15.53
CA LYS A 264 23.10 6.34 -14.78
C LYS A 264 23.64 4.93 -14.89
N GLU A 265 24.86 4.76 -15.41
CA GLU A 265 25.53 3.45 -15.47
C GLU A 265 25.75 2.84 -14.08
N HIS A 266 25.87 3.69 -13.06
CA HIS A 266 26.04 3.28 -11.67
C HIS A 266 25.00 3.98 -10.80
N LEU A 267 23.93 3.26 -10.49
CA LEU A 267 22.94 3.69 -9.52
C LEU A 267 23.54 3.60 -8.11
N THR A 268 23.44 4.68 -7.34
CA THR A 268 23.78 4.65 -5.92
C THR A 268 22.66 3.97 -5.12
N MET A 269 22.94 3.53 -3.90
CA MET A 269 21.90 2.99 -3.01
C MET A 269 20.74 3.97 -2.77
N LEU A 270 20.99 5.28 -2.87
CA LEU A 270 19.95 6.29 -2.76
C LEU A 270 19.07 6.34 -4.03
N ASP A 271 19.68 6.22 -5.22
CA ASP A 271 18.94 6.14 -6.48
C ASP A 271 18.04 4.89 -6.52
N TYR A 272 18.53 3.76 -6.00
CA TYR A 272 17.71 2.53 -5.87
C TYR A 272 16.50 2.72 -4.95
N ARG A 273 16.65 3.45 -3.84
CA ARG A 273 15.53 3.74 -2.95
C ARG A 273 14.50 4.64 -3.63
N VAL A 274 14.95 5.69 -4.30
CA VAL A 274 14.05 6.58 -5.04
C VAL A 274 13.31 5.82 -6.15
N LEU A 275 13.99 4.91 -6.86
CA LEU A 275 13.34 4.06 -7.85
C LEU A 275 12.32 3.11 -7.20
N ALA A 276 12.64 2.51 -6.06
CA ALA A 276 11.70 1.65 -5.33
C ALA A 276 10.44 2.43 -4.88
N ASP A 277 10.64 3.62 -4.30
CA ASP A 277 9.54 4.49 -3.85
C ASP A 277 8.66 4.94 -5.02
N ILE A 278 9.27 5.28 -6.17
CA ILE A 278 8.53 5.66 -7.39
C ILE A 278 7.77 4.46 -7.95
N VAL A 279 8.40 3.28 -8.02
CA VAL A 279 7.73 2.06 -8.47
C VAL A 279 6.56 1.75 -7.56
N GLU A 280 6.71 1.82 -6.25
CA GLU A 280 5.63 1.59 -5.28
C GLU A 280 4.50 2.64 -5.39
N GLN A 281 4.86 3.91 -5.62
CA GLN A 281 3.90 5.00 -5.75
C GLN A 281 3.09 4.93 -7.06
N PHE A 282 3.73 4.54 -8.16
CA PHE A 282 3.12 4.48 -9.48
C PHE A 282 2.73 3.06 -9.91
N ASP A 283 2.92 2.06 -9.05
CA ASP A 283 2.32 0.74 -9.21
C ASP A 283 0.79 0.96 -9.18
N PRO A 284 0.04 0.63 -10.25
CA PRO A 284 -1.41 0.87 -10.34
C PRO A 284 -2.25 -0.02 -9.37
N GLY A 285 -1.65 -0.45 -8.26
CA GLY A 285 -2.04 -1.50 -7.35
C GLY A 285 -0.90 -2.51 -7.27
N PRO A 286 -0.58 -3.09 -6.10
CA PRO A 286 0.40 -4.16 -6.02
C PRO A 286 0.14 -5.16 -7.14
N TRP A 287 1.13 -5.60 -7.89
CA TRP A 287 0.99 -6.70 -8.86
C TRP A 287 0.35 -7.96 -8.24
N THR A 288 0.32 -8.08 -6.92
CA THR A 288 -0.42 -9.09 -6.14
C THR A 288 -1.93 -8.83 -6.00
N THR A 289 -2.40 -7.62 -6.28
CA THR A 289 -3.81 -7.17 -6.29
C THR A 289 -4.44 -7.16 -7.67
N HIS A 290 -3.78 -7.69 -8.70
CA HIS A 290 -4.49 -8.34 -9.79
C HIS A 290 -5.20 -9.59 -9.24
N PHE A 291 -6.17 -9.38 -8.34
CA PHE A 291 -7.31 -10.25 -8.22
C PHE A 291 -7.83 -10.35 -9.64
N ASN A 292 -7.59 -11.49 -10.28
CA ASN A 292 -8.30 -11.82 -11.48
C ASN A 292 -9.78 -11.69 -11.11
N PRO A 293 -10.50 -10.65 -11.57
CA PRO A 293 -11.90 -10.46 -11.17
C PRO A 293 -12.74 -11.64 -11.64
N TYR A 294 -12.20 -12.38 -12.61
CA TYR A 294 -12.64 -13.70 -12.98
C TYR A 294 -12.08 -14.69 -11.96
N ARG A 295 -13.01 -15.33 -11.23
CA ARG A 295 -12.73 -16.57 -10.49
C ARG A 295 -11.82 -17.43 -11.37
N GLU A 296 -10.70 -17.89 -10.82
CA GLU A 296 -9.92 -18.90 -11.52
C GLU A 296 -10.90 -20.00 -11.94
N PRO A 297 -11.00 -20.30 -13.24
CA PRO A 297 -11.84 -21.39 -13.71
C PRO A 297 -11.49 -22.61 -12.88
N GLU A 298 -12.51 -23.38 -12.46
CA GLU A 298 -12.22 -24.65 -11.81
C GLU A 298 -11.26 -25.43 -12.72
N PRO A 299 -10.16 -25.99 -12.17
CA PRO A 299 -9.19 -26.73 -12.96
C PRO A 299 -9.94 -27.76 -13.81
N GLU A 300 -9.78 -27.69 -15.13
CA GLU A 300 -10.43 -28.64 -16.02
C GLU A 300 -9.98 -30.06 -15.65
N ASP A 301 -10.91 -31.03 -15.77
CA ASP A 301 -10.58 -32.44 -15.61
C ASP A 301 -9.39 -32.77 -16.53
N PRO A 302 -8.28 -33.36 -16.01
CA PRO A 302 -7.12 -33.74 -16.81
C PRO A 302 -7.49 -34.53 -18.08
N ARG A 303 -8.58 -35.31 -18.05
CA ARG A 303 -9.07 -36.03 -19.23
C ARG A 303 -9.58 -35.11 -20.33
N VAL A 304 -10.25 -34.01 -19.96
CA VAL A 304 -10.75 -33.00 -20.89
C VAL A 304 -9.60 -32.21 -21.50
N GLN A 305 -8.59 -31.86 -20.69
CA GLN A 305 -7.37 -31.19 -21.18
C GLN A 305 -6.63 -32.07 -22.18
N ILE A 306 -6.39 -33.35 -21.84
CA ILE A 306 -5.73 -34.31 -22.73
C ILE A 306 -6.52 -34.48 -24.03
N ALA A 307 -7.85 -34.62 -23.95
CA ALA A 307 -8.70 -34.73 -25.14
C ALA A 307 -8.63 -33.47 -26.03
N GLY A 308 -8.65 -32.28 -25.43
CA GLY A 308 -8.54 -31.00 -26.14
C GLY A 308 -7.18 -30.84 -26.82
N MET A 309 -6.09 -31.16 -26.12
CA MET A 309 -4.74 -31.17 -26.70
C MET A 309 -4.64 -32.16 -27.87
N ALA A 310 -5.22 -33.36 -27.71
CA ALA A 310 -5.21 -34.36 -28.76
C ALA A 310 -6.02 -33.95 -29.99
N GLU A 311 -7.15 -33.27 -29.80
CA GLU A 311 -7.93 -32.69 -30.90
C GLU A 311 -7.13 -31.64 -31.67
N VAL A 312 -6.40 -30.76 -30.98
CA VAL A 312 -5.51 -29.78 -31.63
C VAL A 312 -4.45 -30.49 -32.46
N ILE A 313 -3.75 -31.47 -31.89
CA ILE A 313 -2.69 -32.21 -32.59
C ILE A 313 -3.23 -32.96 -33.80
N ARG A 314 -4.41 -33.59 -33.73
CA ARG A 314 -5.02 -34.30 -34.87
C ARG A 314 -5.31 -33.38 -36.07
N ASN A 315 -5.47 -32.08 -35.83
CA ASN A 315 -5.69 -31.09 -36.87
C ASN A 315 -4.38 -30.59 -37.51
N GLU A 316 -3.22 -30.83 -36.89
CA GLU A 316 -1.91 -30.46 -37.43
C GLU A 316 -1.50 -31.35 -38.61
N ASP A 317 -0.79 -30.77 -39.57
CA ASP A 317 -0.34 -31.50 -40.76
C ASP A 317 0.77 -32.51 -40.43
N SER A 318 1.58 -32.24 -39.40
CA SER A 318 2.60 -33.18 -38.90
C SER A 318 1.99 -34.48 -38.38
N TYR A 319 0.82 -34.41 -37.74
CA TYR A 319 0.07 -35.59 -37.32
C TYR A 319 -0.54 -36.36 -38.52
N LYS A 320 -1.18 -35.65 -39.46
CA LYS A 320 -1.87 -36.29 -40.60
C LYS A 320 -0.92 -37.11 -41.48
N ASN A 321 0.36 -36.70 -41.55
CA ASN A 321 1.39 -37.34 -42.36
C ASN A 321 2.17 -38.44 -41.63
N ASP A 322 1.92 -38.66 -40.33
CA ASP A 322 2.63 -39.66 -39.52
C ASP A 322 1.68 -40.77 -39.04
N PRO A 323 1.66 -41.93 -39.72
CA PRO A 323 0.74 -43.02 -39.39
C PRO A 323 1.03 -43.67 -38.03
N GLU A 324 2.24 -43.54 -37.48
CA GLU A 324 2.58 -44.11 -36.17
C GLU A 324 1.82 -43.41 -35.03
N LEU A 325 1.36 -42.18 -35.24
CA LEU A 325 0.59 -41.42 -34.26
C LEU A 325 -0.90 -41.80 -34.25
N HIS A 326 -1.41 -42.44 -35.31
CA HIS A 326 -2.86 -42.65 -35.50
C HIS A 326 -3.42 -43.76 -34.61
N ASP A 327 -2.59 -44.74 -34.26
CA ASP A 327 -2.99 -45.92 -33.48
C ASP A 327 -2.74 -45.77 -31.97
N LEU A 328 -2.20 -44.63 -31.53
CA LEU A 328 -1.85 -44.39 -30.14
C LEU A 328 -3.01 -43.78 -29.33
N PRO A 329 -3.15 -44.12 -28.03
CA PRO A 329 -4.04 -43.40 -27.14
C PRO A 329 -3.57 -41.95 -26.94
N ASP A 330 -4.51 -41.04 -26.65
CA ASP A 330 -4.31 -39.58 -26.65
C ASP A 330 -3.10 -39.11 -25.83
N ASP A 331 -2.89 -39.71 -24.66
CA ASP A 331 -1.76 -39.40 -23.77
C ASP A 331 -0.40 -39.75 -24.41
N LEU A 332 -0.28 -40.95 -24.99
CA LEU A 332 0.96 -41.37 -25.65
C LEU A 332 1.18 -40.67 -26.99
N MET A 333 0.09 -40.39 -27.71
CA MET A 333 0.11 -39.68 -28.99
C MET A 333 0.62 -38.23 -28.81
N ILE A 334 0.15 -37.51 -27.77
CA ILE A 334 0.66 -36.17 -27.43
C ILE A 334 2.17 -36.19 -27.17
N ILE A 335 2.62 -37.15 -26.34
CA ILE A 335 4.03 -37.24 -25.94
C ILE A 335 4.92 -37.56 -27.15
N LEU A 336 4.54 -38.54 -27.98
CA LEU A 336 5.32 -38.92 -29.15
C LEU A 336 5.34 -37.80 -30.21
N TRP A 337 4.21 -37.13 -30.44
CA TRP A 337 4.16 -35.98 -31.33
C TRP A 337 5.09 -34.84 -30.87
N ALA A 338 5.10 -34.54 -29.57
CA ALA A 338 6.00 -33.52 -29.00
C ALA A 338 7.48 -33.87 -29.21
N PHE A 339 7.86 -35.15 -29.08
CA PHE A 339 9.23 -35.56 -29.36
C PHE A 339 9.58 -35.49 -30.85
N LYS A 340 8.69 -35.94 -31.75
CA LYS A 340 8.95 -35.92 -33.19
C LYS A 340 8.99 -34.51 -33.79
N THR A 341 8.29 -33.55 -33.18
CA THR A 341 8.24 -32.16 -33.64
C THR A 341 9.30 -31.26 -33.00
N SER A 342 10.04 -31.75 -32.00
CA SER A 342 11.13 -31.01 -31.38
C SER A 342 12.40 -31.13 -32.22
N ASP A 343 12.95 -29.99 -32.64
CA ASP A 343 14.15 -29.92 -33.49
C ASP A 343 15.42 -30.57 -32.89
N CYS A 344 15.39 -30.91 -31.60
CA CYS A 344 16.54 -31.42 -30.84
C CYS A 344 16.39 -32.86 -30.35
N VAL A 345 15.34 -33.57 -30.76
CA VAL A 345 15.07 -34.93 -30.28
C VAL A 345 15.01 -35.90 -31.47
N GLU A 346 15.91 -36.88 -31.48
CA GLU A 346 15.88 -37.99 -32.44
C GLU A 346 15.15 -39.18 -31.81
N VAL A 347 14.00 -39.55 -32.37
CA VAL A 347 13.22 -40.70 -31.91
C VAL A 347 13.72 -41.96 -32.64
N ILE A 348 14.37 -42.86 -31.91
CA ILE A 348 14.88 -44.13 -32.46
C ILE A 348 13.75 -45.17 -32.39
N SER A 349 13.20 -45.57 -33.54
CA SER A 349 12.28 -46.71 -33.64
C SER A 349 13.04 -48.03 -33.56
N LEU A 350 12.59 -48.94 -32.69
CA LEU A 350 13.20 -50.26 -32.45
C LEU A 350 12.68 -51.33 -33.40
#